data_AF-C8W1V1-F1
#
_entry.id   AF-C8W1V1-F1
#
_cell.length_a   1.000
_cell.length_b   1.000
_cell.length_c   1.000
_cell.angle_alpha   90.00
_cell.angle_beta   90.00
_cell.angle_gamma   90.00
#
_symmetry.space_group_name_H-M   'P 1'
#
loop_
_entity.id
_entity.type
_entity.pdbx_description
1 polymer ?
#
loop_
_entity_poly.entity_id
_entity_poly.type
_entity_poly.pdbx_seq_one_letter_code
_entity_poly.pdbx_strand_id
1 'polypeptide(L)' 'MHILEYYKNMNADELEEKLSMLKEEIEDIEDERDAVLGQTGIHLSGGAVKQYEVQINDIKKRIIVIEELLQKS' A
#
# COMPACT_ATOMS: atom_id res chain seq x y z
N MET A 1 16.23 1.42 -0.72
CA MET A 1 15.21 2.43 -1.02
C MET A 1 14.90 3.15 0.28
N HIS A 2 15.22 4.44 0.38
CA HIS A 2 15.09 5.24 1.60
C HIS A 2 13.65 5.79 1.72
N ILE A 3 12.66 4.92 1.89
CA ILE A 3 11.23 5.27 2.00
C ILE A 3 11.02 6.41 3.03
N LEU A 4 11.73 6.36 4.16
CA LEU A 4 11.69 7.39 5.18
C LEU A 4 12.25 8.74 4.74
N GLU A 5 13.37 8.77 4.01
CA GLU A 5 13.98 10.04 3.56
C GLU A 5 13.11 10.74 2.53
N TYR A 6 12.40 9.99 1.69
CA TYR A 6 11.48 10.56 0.72
C TYR A 6 10.34 11.33 1.41
N TYR A 7 9.70 10.73 2.41
CA TYR A 7 8.57 11.34 3.12
C TYR A 7 8.98 12.41 4.14
N LYS A 8 10.19 12.34 4.70
CA LYS A 8 10.70 13.37 5.65
C LYS A 8 10.79 14.78 5.07
N ASN A 9 10.86 14.92 3.74
CA ASN A 9 10.94 16.21 3.08
C ASN A 9 9.56 16.82 2.74
N MET A 10 8.48 16.07 2.97
CA MET A 10 7.10 16.54 2.74
C MET A 10 6.57 17.27 3.98
N ASN A 11 5.70 18.25 3.76
CA ASN A 11 4.93 18.90 4.82
C ASN A 11 3.70 18.06 5.22
N ALA A 12 2.98 18.50 6.26
CA ALA A 12 1.82 17.75 6.78
C ALA A 12 0.72 17.55 5.72
N ASP A 13 0.36 18.59 4.96
CA ASP A 13 -0.69 18.49 3.93
C ASP A 13 -0.28 17.50 2.81
N GLU A 14 0.99 17.55 2.38
CA GLU A 14 1.54 16.61 1.39
C GLU A 14 1.55 15.17 1.92
N LEU A 15 1.87 14.98 3.20
CA LEU A 15 1.85 13.68 3.85
C LEU A 15 0.42 13.14 3.99
N GLU A 16 -0.55 13.98 4.35
CA GLU A 16 -1.96 13.60 4.45
C GLU A 16 -2.55 13.22 3.10
N GLU A 17 -2.30 14.03 2.06
CA GLU A 17 -2.71 13.71 0.68
C GLU A 17 -2.11 12.38 0.26
N LYS A 18 -0.81 12.18 0.51
CA LYS A 18 -0.13 10.96 0.11
C LYS A 18 -0.62 9.74 0.90
N LEU A 19 -0.93 9.91 2.18
CA LEU A 19 -1.53 8.89 3.02
C LEU A 19 -2.89 8.47 2.46
N SER A 20 -3.73 9.44 2.07
CA SER A 20 -5.04 9.19 1.48
C SER A 20 -4.90 8.38 0.17
N MET A 21 -4.00 8.81 -0.72
CA MET A 21 -3.76 8.10 -1.98
C MET A 21 -3.29 6.65 -1.76
N LEU A 22 -2.40 6.42 -0.80
CA LEU A 22 -1.90 5.06 -0.51
C LEU A 22 -2.97 4.18 0.12
N LYS A 23 -3.90 4.77 0.89
CA LYS A 23 -5.05 4.06 1.48
C LYS A 23 -6.08 3.68 0.42
N GLU A 24 -6.31 4.52 -0.58
CA GLU A 24 -7.12 4.19 -1.75
C GLU A 24 -6.44 3.10 -2.60
N GLU A 25 -5.15 3.28 -2.91
CA GLU A 25 -4.37 2.31 -3.71
C GLU A 25 -4.36 0.91 -3.08
N ILE A 26 -4.24 0.82 -1.75
CA ILE A 26 -4.24 -0.49 -1.09
C ILE A 26 -5.62 -1.14 -1.08
N GLU A 27 -6.70 -0.35 -0.94
CA GLU A 27 -8.07 -0.84 -1.01
C GLU A 27 -8.34 -1.41 -2.41
N ASP A 28 -7.99 -0.67 -3.47
CA ASP A 28 -8.13 -1.13 -4.85
C ASP A 28 -7.39 -2.46 -5.11
N ILE A 29 -6.16 -2.60 -4.59
CA ILE A 29 -5.36 -3.82 -4.76
C ILE A 29 -5.93 -4.98 -3.95
N GLU A 30 -6.42 -4.73 -2.73
CA GLU A 30 -7.05 -5.76 -1.90
C GLU A 30 -8.37 -6.24 -2.54
N ASP A 31 -9.17 -5.33 -3.12
CA ASP A 31 -10.39 -5.63 -3.87
C ASP A 31 -10.09 -6.41 -5.16
N GLU A 32 -9.08 -5.99 -5.92
CA GLU A 32 -8.65 -6.72 -7.13
C GLU A 32 -8.21 -8.14 -6.76
N ARG A 33 -7.37 -8.29 -5.73
CA ARG A 33 -6.92 -9.59 -5.23
C ARG A 33 -8.11 -10.46 -4.87
N ASP A 34 -9.10 -9.93 -4.16
CA ASP A 34 -10.26 -10.69 -3.70
C ASP A 34 -11.20 -11.06 -4.85
N ALA A 35 -11.38 -10.17 -5.84
CA ALA A 35 -12.13 -10.47 -7.05
C ALA A 35 -11.45 -11.56 -7.88
N VAL A 36 -10.13 -11.48 -8.03
CA VAL A 36 -9.31 -12.43 -8.80
C VAL A 36 -9.28 -13.80 -8.09
N LEU A 37 -9.01 -13.85 -6.78
CA LEU A 37 -9.00 -15.09 -5.99
C LEU A 37 -10.40 -15.68 -5.77
N GLY A 38 -11.42 -14.83 -5.70
CA GLY A 38 -12.83 -15.20 -5.51
C GLY A 38 -13.47 -15.83 -6.74
N GLN A 39 -12.85 -15.74 -7.92
CA GLN A 39 -13.30 -16.46 -9.12
C GLN A 39 -13.06 -17.97 -8.96
N THR A 40 -14.07 -18.64 -8.38
CA THR A 40 -14.12 -20.10 -8.23
C THR A 40 -13.99 -20.78 -9.60
N GLY A 41 -12.80 -21.35 -9.88
CA GLY A 41 -12.52 -22.06 -11.13
C GLY A 41 -11.17 -21.70 -11.74
N ILE A 42 -10.57 -20.58 -11.37
CA ILE A 42 -9.21 -20.22 -11.79
C ILE A 42 -8.23 -20.69 -10.73
N HIS A 43 -7.43 -21.72 -11.03
CA HIS A 43 -6.26 -22.01 -10.21
C HIS A 43 -5.22 -20.93 -10.47
N LEU A 44 -5.27 -19.85 -9.70
CA LEU A 44 -4.27 -18.81 -9.78
C LEU A 44 -2.93 -19.39 -9.36
N SER A 45 -1.92 -19.18 -10.21
CA SER A 45 -0.57 -19.55 -9.86
C SER A 45 -0.17 -18.87 -8.55
N GLY A 46 0.50 -19.59 -7.65
CA GLY A 46 0.99 -19.00 -6.39
C GLY A 46 1.91 -17.79 -6.59
N GLY A 47 2.45 -17.60 -7.81
CA GLY A 47 3.18 -16.39 -8.20
C GLY A 47 2.33 -15.12 -8.19
N ALA A 48 1.07 -15.18 -8.67
CA ALA A 48 0.16 -14.04 -8.68
C ALA A 48 -0.25 -13.64 -7.25
N VAL A 49 -0.55 -14.62 -6.40
CA VAL A 49 -0.82 -14.38 -4.96
C VAL A 49 0.35 -13.67 -4.30
N LYS A 50 1.58 -14.16 -4.55
CA LYS A 50 2.79 -13.57 -4.00
C LYS A 50 3.06 -12.15 -4.52
N GLN A 51 2.65 -11.82 -5.75
CA GLN A 51 2.78 -10.47 -6.29
C GLN A 51 1.87 -9.48 -5.53
N TYR A 52 0.60 -9.83 -5.32
CA TYR A 52 -0.31 -9.02 -4.51
C TYR A 52 0.22 -8.85 -3.08
N GLU A 53 0.68 -9.93 -2.44
CA GLU A 53 1.27 -9.85 -1.10
C GLU A 53 2.46 -8.91 -1.03
N VAL A 54 3.35 -8.92 -2.03
CA VAL A 54 4.51 -8.03 -2.08
C VAL A 54 4.08 -6.57 -2.24
N GLN A 55 3.12 -6.29 -3.12
CA GLN A 55 2.60 -4.94 -3.35
C GLN A 55 1.91 -4.38 -2.11
N ILE A 56 0.96 -5.14 -1.54
CA ILE A 56 0.22 -4.79 -0.32
C ILE A 56 1.20 -4.50 0.82
N ASN A 57 2.20 -5.38 1.03
CA ASN A 57 3.18 -5.18 2.08
C ASN A 57 4.07 -3.95 1.86
N ASP A 58 4.40 -3.61 0.62
CA ASP A 58 5.16 -2.41 0.32
C ASP A 58 4.36 -1.14 0.60
N ILE A 59 3.08 -1.12 0.21
CA ILE A 59 2.17 0.01 0.47
C ILE A 59 1.92 0.16 1.97
N LYS A 60 1.67 -0.92 2.72
CA LYS A 60 1.52 -0.88 4.19
C LYS A 60 2.76 -0.28 4.87
N LYS A 61 3.97 -0.62 4.40
CA LYS A 61 5.19 -0.02 4.95
C LYS A 61 5.27 1.48 4.71
N ARG A 62 4.88 1.95 3.53
CA ARG A 62 4.85 3.39 3.21
C ARG A 62 3.82 4.13 4.06
N ILE A 63 2.61 3.55 4.21
CA ILE A 63 1.55 4.08 5.08
C ILE A 63 2.05 4.24 6.51
N ILE A 64 2.64 3.19 7.10
CA ILE A 64 3.16 3.24 8.48
C ILE A 64 4.20 4.36 8.64
N VAL A 65 5.11 4.51 7.68
CA VAL A 65 6.13 5.57 7.73
C VAL A 65 5.49 6.96 7.71
N ILE A 66 4.49 7.19 6.86
CA ILE A 66 3.80 8.48 6.77
C ILE A 66 3.01 8.75 8.05
N GLU A 67 2.29 7.76 8.59
CA GLU A 67 1.54 7.88 9.83
C GLU A 67 2.46 8.19 11.03
N GLU A 68 3.64 7.56 11.10
CA GLU A 68 4.66 7.87 12.12
C GLU A 68 5.21 9.30 11.98
N LEU A 69 5.33 9.82 10.76
CA LEU A 69 5.79 11.19 10.52
C LEU A 69 4.71 12.21 10.92
N LEU A 70 3.45 11.95 10.58
CA LEU A 70 2.31 12.80 10.96
C LEU A 70 2.08 12.83 12.47
N GLN A 71 2.26 11.71 13.18
CA GLN A 71 2.14 11.66 14.65
C GLN A 71 3.26 12.40 15.39
N LYS A 72 4.41 12.61 14.73
CA LYS A 72 5.58 13.31 15.29
C LYS A 72 5.62 14.79 14.92
N SER A 73 4.79 15.23 13.98
CA SER A 73 4.62 16.63 13.58
C SER A 73 3.73 17.39 14.56
#